data_AF-A0A444JBW7-F1
#
_entry.id   AF-A0A444JBW7-F1
#
_cell.length_a   1.000
_cell.length_b   1.000
_cell.length_c   1.000
_cell.angle_alpha   90.00
_cell.angle_beta   90.00
_cell.angle_gamma   90.00
#
_symmetry.space_group_name_H-M   'P 1'
#
loop_
_entity.id
_entity.type
_entity.pdbx_description
1 polymer ?
#
loop_
_entity_poly.entity_id
_entity_poly.type
_entity_poly.pdbx_seq_one_letter_code
_entity_poly.pdbx_strand_id
1 'polypeptide(L)'
;MAALKEPVLIFLVGCLGVLLTASCSYANVGIPIVAIQLPFMLFLLVPVVFIEAALLRQALELRWVTATSISLKANLTSTIFGCPLAWFLQILASILLSGLAATSGLAVEKEILDGLNFNELLSLASFIPPFPKYEEKLFWLFPFGGLVGLVPAYFVSVCLEYPFIRKQAHAKNINPKRLMYRVNIFSYALLFGIWFLRLYFNLLSA
;
A
#
# COMPACT_ATOMS: atom_id res chain seq x y z
N MET A 1 -26.73 -34.03 -4.81
CA MET A 1 -25.54 -33.80 -3.95
C MET A 1 -24.23 -34.43 -4.47
N ALA A 2 -24.14 -34.86 -5.75
CA ALA A 2 -22.92 -35.52 -6.27
C ALA A 2 -21.97 -34.60 -7.07
N ALA A 3 -22.44 -33.46 -7.60
CA ALA A 3 -21.68 -32.63 -8.56
C ALA A 3 -20.66 -31.65 -7.95
N LEU A 4 -20.67 -31.43 -6.62
CA LEU A 4 -19.76 -30.49 -5.94
C LEU A 4 -18.38 -31.09 -5.60
N LYS A 5 -18.19 -32.41 -5.77
CA LYS A 5 -16.97 -33.10 -5.33
C LYS A 5 -15.81 -32.96 -6.33
N GLU A 6 -16.10 -32.91 -7.62
CA GLU A 6 -15.07 -32.82 -8.67
C GLU A 6 -14.31 -31.49 -8.72
N PRO A 7 -14.93 -30.30 -8.66
CA PRO A 7 -14.17 -29.05 -8.69
C PRO A 7 -13.32 -28.84 -7.44
N VAL A 8 -13.79 -29.33 -6.28
CA VAL A 8 -13.03 -29.29 -5.02
C VAL A 8 -11.86 -30.25 -5.07
N LEU A 9 -12.05 -31.46 -5.62
CA LEU A 9 -10.97 -32.43 -5.79
C LEU A 9 -9.92 -31.94 -6.79
N ILE A 10 -10.33 -31.33 -7.90
CA ILE A 10 -9.40 -30.71 -8.88
C ILE A 10 -8.63 -29.56 -8.24
N PHE A 11 -9.29 -28.72 -7.45
CA PHE A 11 -8.62 -27.64 -6.71
C PHE A 11 -7.61 -28.18 -5.69
N LEU A 12 -8.00 -29.19 -4.90
CA LEU A 12 -7.11 -29.80 -3.90
C LEU A 12 -5.94 -30.55 -4.53
N VAL A 13 -6.17 -31.26 -5.65
CA VAL A 13 -5.11 -31.93 -6.42
C VAL A 13 -4.21 -30.91 -7.11
N GLY A 14 -4.75 -29.78 -7.57
CA GLY A 14 -3.97 -28.65 -8.08
C GLY A 14 -3.09 -28.02 -7.00
N CYS A 15 -3.64 -27.74 -5.82
CA CYS A 15 -2.89 -27.25 -4.67
C CYS A 15 -1.82 -28.26 -4.21
N LEU A 16 -2.16 -29.54 -4.15
CA LEU A 16 -1.22 -30.61 -3.80
C LEU A 16 -0.14 -30.78 -4.87
N GLY A 17 -0.48 -30.65 -6.15
CA GLY A 17 0.47 -30.65 -7.26
C GLY A 17 1.45 -29.48 -7.16
N VAL A 18 0.98 -28.28 -6.81
CA VAL A 18 1.85 -27.11 -6.57
C VAL A 18 2.77 -27.34 -5.36
N LEU A 19 2.26 -27.97 -4.29
CA LEU A 19 3.06 -28.30 -3.10
C LEU A 19 4.09 -29.40 -3.35
N LEU A 20 3.76 -30.40 -4.16
CA LEU A 20 4.63 -31.56 -4.45
C LEU A 20 5.63 -31.31 -5.57
N THR A 21 5.37 -30.33 -6.45
CA THR A 21 6.29 -29.88 -7.51
C THR A 21 7.09 -28.63 -7.12
N ALA A 22 7.02 -28.23 -5.85
CA ALA A 22 7.88 -27.19 -5.25
C ALA A 22 9.33 -27.70 -5.08
N SER A 23 9.91 -28.21 -6.17
CA SER A 23 11.31 -28.59 -6.29
C SER A 23 12.13 -27.30 -6.33
N CYS A 24 12.84 -27.00 -5.25
CA CYS A 24 13.82 -25.90 -5.17
C CYS A 24 13.31 -24.56 -5.69
N SER A 25 12.29 -23.98 -5.03
CA SER A 25 12.21 -22.53 -4.99
C SER A 25 13.46 -22.05 -4.27
N TYR A 26 14.51 -21.67 -5.00
CA TYR A 26 15.51 -20.78 -4.42
C TYR A 26 14.74 -19.67 -3.73
N ALA A 27 15.04 -19.40 -2.46
CA ALA A 27 14.49 -18.28 -1.69
C ALA A 27 15.07 -16.94 -2.22
N ASN A 28 15.00 -16.76 -3.54
CA ASN A 28 15.39 -15.59 -4.31
C ASN A 28 14.15 -14.78 -4.72
N VAL A 29 13.00 -15.02 -4.09
CA VAL A 29 11.81 -14.17 -4.22
C VAL A 29 11.96 -13.06 -3.19
N GLY A 30 12.01 -11.80 -3.65
CA GLY A 30 12.07 -10.65 -2.76
C GLY A 30 10.88 -10.62 -1.80
N ILE A 31 11.10 -10.09 -0.60
CA ILE A 31 10.02 -9.99 0.40
C ILE A 31 9.08 -8.86 -0.05
N PRO A 32 7.77 -9.12 -0.23
CA PRO A 32 6.81 -8.07 -0.53
C PRO A 32 6.87 -6.99 0.55
N ILE A 33 7.06 -5.72 0.15
CA ILE A 33 7.17 -4.65 1.13
C ILE A 33 5.90 -4.51 1.97
N VAL A 34 4.74 -4.86 1.38
CA VAL A 34 3.44 -4.89 2.06
C VAL A 34 3.40 -5.84 3.25
N ALA A 35 4.14 -6.96 3.21
CA ALA A 35 4.17 -7.92 4.31
C ALA A 35 4.81 -7.33 5.57
N ILE A 36 5.74 -6.39 5.39
CA ILE A 36 6.41 -5.67 6.47
C ILE A 36 5.62 -4.41 6.82
N GLN A 37 5.14 -3.66 5.82
CA GLN A 37 4.42 -2.41 6.00
C GLN A 37 3.08 -2.60 6.72
N LEU A 38 2.34 -3.67 6.45
CA LEU A 38 0.99 -3.88 7.00
C LEU A 38 0.98 -3.92 8.55
N PRO A 39 1.87 -4.65 9.25
CA PRO A 39 2.02 -4.54 10.70
C PRO A 39 2.22 -3.10 11.19
N PHE A 40 3.10 -2.32 10.56
CA PHE A 40 3.32 -0.92 10.93
C PHE A 40 2.07 -0.06 10.72
N MET A 41 1.34 -0.28 9.62
CA MET A 41 0.08 0.42 9.34
C MET A 41 -0.99 0.12 10.40
N LEU A 42 -1.04 -1.11 10.93
CA LEU A 42 -1.95 -1.46 12.02
C LEU A 42 -1.63 -0.69 13.32
N PHE A 43 -0.36 -0.46 13.62
CA PHE A 43 0.02 0.39 14.77
C PHE A 43 -0.33 1.86 14.53
N LEU A 44 -0.12 2.36 13.31
CA LEU A 44 -0.46 3.73 12.91
C LEU A 44 -1.97 3.96 12.74
N LEU A 45 -2.78 2.90 12.76
CA LEU A 45 -4.22 2.99 12.70
C LEU A 45 -4.79 3.86 13.83
N VAL A 46 -4.23 3.76 15.04
CA VAL A 46 -4.71 4.51 16.21
C VAL A 46 -4.61 6.04 15.99
N PRO A 47 -3.43 6.63 15.73
CA PRO A 47 -3.33 8.07 15.51
C PRO A 47 -4.09 8.54 14.26
N VAL A 48 -4.09 7.74 13.18
CA VAL A 48 -4.85 8.05 11.96
C VAL A 48 -6.35 8.15 12.25
N VAL A 49 -6.91 7.16 12.95
CA VAL A 49 -8.34 7.13 13.28
C VAL A 49 -8.73 8.34 14.14
N PHE A 50 -7.89 8.76 15.08
CA PHE A 50 -8.19 9.94 15.90
C PHE A 50 -8.18 11.24 15.09
N ILE A 51 -7.20 11.43 14.20
CA ILE A 51 -7.11 12.62 13.33
C ILE A 51 -8.34 12.68 12.43
N GLU A 52 -8.67 11.59 11.75
CA GLU A 52 -9.80 11.58 10.83
C GLU A 52 -11.14 11.70 11.56
N ALA A 53 -11.29 11.04 12.72
CA ALA A 53 -12.48 11.22 13.56
C ALA A 53 -12.67 12.67 13.99
N ALA A 54 -11.60 13.39 14.33
CA ALA A 54 -11.67 14.81 14.68
C ALA A 54 -12.16 15.67 13.51
N LEU A 55 -11.62 15.42 12.31
CA LEU A 55 -12.02 16.13 11.08
C LEU A 55 -13.45 15.81 10.65
N LEU A 56 -13.85 14.53 10.71
CA LEU A 56 -15.21 14.09 10.42
C LEU A 56 -16.21 14.67 11.43
N ARG A 57 -15.86 14.69 12.72
CA ARG A 57 -16.67 15.33 13.74
C ARG A 57 -16.85 16.82 13.44
N GLN A 58 -15.78 17.53 13.10
CA GLN A 58 -15.85 18.95 12.80
C GLN A 58 -16.71 19.22 11.56
N ALA A 59 -16.56 18.41 10.51
CA ALA A 59 -17.28 18.61 9.26
C ALA A 59 -18.76 18.19 9.32
N LEU A 60 -19.08 17.12 10.03
CA LEU A 60 -20.41 16.49 10.03
C LEU A 60 -21.17 16.67 11.36
N GLU A 61 -20.60 17.40 12.32
CA GLU A 61 -21.15 17.64 13.66
C GLU A 61 -21.53 16.34 14.39
N LEU A 62 -20.72 15.30 14.20
CA LEU A 62 -20.98 13.99 14.78
C LEU A 62 -20.54 13.92 16.24
N ARG A 63 -21.19 13.03 17.01
CA ARG A 63 -20.66 12.62 18.31
C ARG A 63 -19.33 11.89 18.12
N TRP A 64 -18.38 12.07 19.04
CA TRP A 64 -17.05 11.44 18.98
C TRP A 64 -17.12 9.92 18.74
N VAL A 65 -17.96 9.21 19.49
CA VAL A 65 -18.15 7.75 19.34
C VAL A 65 -18.55 7.38 17.91
N THR A 66 -19.44 8.15 17.28
CA THR A 66 -19.87 7.93 15.90
C THR A 66 -18.74 8.24 14.91
N ALA A 67 -18.05 9.36 15.08
CA ALA A 67 -16.95 9.76 14.19
C ALA A 67 -15.78 8.76 14.24
N THR A 68 -15.38 8.34 15.45
CA THR A 68 -14.34 7.33 15.68
C THR A 68 -14.77 5.97 15.13
N SER A 69 -16.03 5.55 15.30
CA SER A 69 -16.50 4.27 14.75
C SER A 69 -16.50 4.26 13.22
N ILE A 70 -16.91 5.37 12.58
CA ILE A 70 -16.88 5.50 11.12
C ILE A 70 -15.42 5.48 10.63
N SER A 71 -14.56 6.30 11.23
CA SER A 71 -13.14 6.38 10.85
C SER A 71 -12.42 5.05 11.07
N LEU A 72 -12.65 4.37 12.20
CA LEU A 72 -12.05 3.07 12.48
C LEU A 72 -12.44 2.02 11.44
N LYS A 73 -13.73 1.92 11.09
CA LYS A 73 -14.19 0.94 10.08
C LYS A 73 -13.65 1.26 8.70
N ALA A 74 -13.64 2.52 8.32
CA ALA A 74 -13.10 2.99 7.05
C ALA A 74 -11.61 2.65 6.94
N ASN A 75 -10.80 3.08 7.92
CA ASN A 75 -9.36 2.85 7.94
C ASN A 75 -8.98 1.38 8.09
N LEU A 76 -9.73 0.60 8.85
CA LEU A 76 -9.49 -0.84 8.94
C LEU A 76 -9.76 -1.53 7.60
N THR A 77 -10.80 -1.10 6.88
CA THR A 77 -11.14 -1.62 5.54
C THR A 77 -10.06 -1.24 4.53
N SER A 78 -9.64 0.02 4.49
CA SER A 78 -8.57 0.48 3.60
C SER A 78 -7.19 -0.08 3.98
N THR A 79 -6.94 -0.39 5.24
CA THR A 79 -5.69 -1.07 5.65
C THR A 79 -5.68 -2.53 5.22
N ILE A 80 -6.75 -3.29 5.50
CA ILE A 80 -6.81 -4.73 5.21
C ILE A 80 -6.87 -4.99 3.70
N PHE A 81 -7.72 -4.27 2.97
CA PHE A 81 -7.92 -4.49 1.54
C PHE A 81 -7.16 -3.50 0.68
N GLY A 82 -7.06 -2.25 1.12
CA GLY A 82 -6.43 -1.20 0.35
C GLY A 82 -4.92 -1.29 0.31
N CYS A 83 -4.23 -1.68 1.40
CA CYS A 83 -2.77 -1.86 1.36
C CYS A 83 -2.35 -2.97 0.38
N PRO A 84 -2.93 -4.20 0.41
CA PRO A 84 -2.63 -5.21 -0.60
C PRO A 84 -2.97 -4.77 -2.02
N LEU A 85 -4.11 -4.11 -2.21
CA LEU A 85 -4.53 -3.62 -3.53
C LEU A 85 -3.59 -2.53 -4.06
N ALA A 86 -3.18 -1.59 -3.22
CA ALA A 86 -2.25 -0.51 -3.57
C ALA A 86 -0.88 -1.05 -3.94
N TRP A 87 -0.37 -2.03 -3.19
CA TRP A 87 0.86 -2.74 -3.51
C TRP A 87 0.75 -3.46 -4.86
N PHE A 88 -0.37 -4.14 -5.12
CA PHE A 88 -0.60 -4.78 -6.42
C PHE A 88 -0.62 -3.75 -7.58
N LEU A 89 -1.26 -2.60 -7.39
CA LEU A 89 -1.25 -1.50 -8.36
C LEU A 89 0.17 -0.95 -8.58
N GLN A 90 1.00 -0.89 -7.54
CA GLN A 90 2.40 -0.46 -7.64
C GLN A 90 3.22 -1.45 -8.48
N ILE A 91 3.02 -2.75 -8.31
CA ILE A 91 3.65 -3.78 -9.15
C ILE A 91 3.20 -3.62 -10.60
N LEU A 92 1.90 -3.48 -10.84
CA LEU A 92 1.35 -3.30 -12.19
C LEU A 92 1.93 -2.05 -12.86
N ALA A 93 2.00 -0.94 -12.14
CA ALA A 93 2.62 0.29 -12.63
C ALA A 93 4.10 0.08 -12.98
N SER A 94 4.86 -0.63 -12.14
CA SER A 94 6.26 -0.94 -12.38
C SER A 94 6.46 -1.78 -13.65
N ILE A 95 5.62 -2.79 -13.86
CA ILE A 95 5.66 -3.63 -15.08
C ILE A 95 5.32 -2.80 -16.33
N LEU A 96 4.24 -2.01 -16.27
CA LEU A 96 3.79 -1.19 -17.40
C LEU A 96 4.84 -0.14 -17.78
N LEU A 97 5.40 0.58 -16.81
CA LEU A 97 6.43 1.60 -17.06
C LEU A 97 7.72 0.98 -17.60
N SER A 98 8.11 -0.20 -17.10
CA SER A 98 9.28 -0.93 -17.61
C SER A 98 9.08 -1.38 -19.06
N GLY A 99 7.91 -1.93 -19.39
CA GLY A 99 7.57 -2.35 -20.77
C GLY A 99 7.49 -1.17 -21.74
N LEU A 100 6.92 -0.04 -21.31
CA LEU A 100 6.87 1.19 -22.10
C LEU A 100 8.28 1.77 -22.35
N ALA A 101 9.15 1.78 -21.34
CA ALA A 101 10.54 2.23 -21.51
C ALA A 101 11.31 1.34 -22.49
N ALA A 102 11.13 0.02 -22.43
CA ALA A 102 11.79 -0.93 -23.33
C ALA A 102 11.38 -0.76 -24.81
N THR A 103 10.18 -0.23 -25.08
CA THR A 103 9.59 -0.15 -26.43
C THR A 103 9.61 1.25 -27.04
N SER A 104 9.72 2.29 -26.22
CA SER A 104 9.65 3.69 -26.68
C SER A 104 10.96 4.28 -27.15
N GLY A 105 12.09 3.58 -26.99
CA GLY A 105 13.43 4.14 -27.25
C GLY A 105 13.79 5.30 -26.31
N LEU A 106 12.89 5.65 -25.36
CA LEU A 106 13.20 6.45 -24.19
C LEU A 106 14.09 5.60 -23.30
N ALA A 107 15.38 5.57 -23.64
CA ALA A 107 16.39 5.33 -22.63
C ALA A 107 16.14 6.39 -21.56
N VAL A 108 15.50 6.00 -20.45
CA VAL A 108 15.54 6.81 -19.23
C VAL A 108 17.02 6.82 -18.86
N GLU A 109 17.69 7.85 -19.33
CA GLU A 109 19.14 7.99 -19.25
C GLU A 109 19.56 7.95 -17.78
N LYS A 110 20.72 7.34 -17.60
CA LYS A 110 21.29 6.77 -16.39
C LYS A 110 21.54 7.83 -15.32
N GLU A 111 21.66 7.36 -14.07
CA GLU A 111 22.13 8.09 -12.87
C GLU A 111 21.05 8.77 -12.02
N ILE A 112 20.33 7.97 -11.23
CA ILE A 112 19.85 8.48 -9.93
C ILE A 112 20.65 7.88 -8.77
N LEU A 113 21.24 6.68 -8.91
CA LEU A 113 22.25 6.12 -8.00
C LEU A 113 23.12 5.10 -8.78
N ASP A 114 24.35 5.44 -9.17
CA ASP A 114 25.42 4.55 -9.71
C ASP A 114 24.99 3.34 -10.60
N GLY A 115 23.94 3.48 -11.41
CA GLY A 115 23.48 2.43 -12.34
C GLY A 115 22.05 1.89 -12.17
N LEU A 116 21.25 2.38 -11.22
CA LEU A 116 19.81 2.06 -11.16
C LEU A 116 18.97 3.09 -11.94
N ASN A 117 18.08 2.63 -12.82
CA ASN A 117 17.10 3.47 -13.51
C ASN A 117 15.80 3.65 -12.67
N PHE A 118 14.96 4.63 -13.04
CA PHE A 118 13.72 4.94 -12.31
C PHE A 118 12.74 3.75 -12.21
N ASN A 119 12.70 2.90 -13.24
CA ASN A 119 11.82 1.73 -13.27
C ASN A 119 12.31 0.62 -12.32
N GLU A 120 13.61 0.41 -12.23
CA GLU A 120 14.24 -0.47 -11.25
C GLU A 120 13.98 0.06 -9.84
N LEU A 121 14.09 1.36 -9.63
CA LEU A 121 13.77 2.02 -8.35
C LEU A 121 12.31 1.78 -7.92
N LEU A 122 11.36 1.88 -8.86
CA LEU A 122 9.94 1.64 -8.58
C LEU A 122 9.62 0.16 -8.31
N SER A 123 10.32 -0.74 -9.02
CA SER A 123 10.22 -2.18 -8.81
C SER A 123 10.78 -2.58 -7.44
N LEU A 124 11.92 -2.00 -7.06
CA LEU A 124 12.54 -2.16 -5.74
C LEU A 124 11.71 -1.52 -4.62
N ALA A 125 10.91 -0.50 -4.93
CA ALA A 125 9.96 0.07 -3.97
C ALA A 125 8.80 -0.89 -3.64
N SER A 126 8.58 -1.94 -4.43
CA SER A 126 7.51 -2.94 -4.22
C SER A 126 7.99 -4.22 -3.51
N PHE A 127 9.28 -4.51 -3.60
CA PHE A 127 9.92 -5.72 -3.07
C PHE A 127 11.27 -5.40 -2.43
N ILE A 128 11.52 -5.96 -1.26
CA ILE A 128 12.87 -6.00 -0.71
C ILE A 128 13.64 -7.11 -1.44
N PRO A 129 14.71 -6.78 -2.18
CA PRO A 129 15.44 -7.79 -2.94
C PRO A 129 16.18 -8.75 -2.00
N PRO A 130 16.27 -10.05 -2.33
CA PRO A 130 16.91 -11.06 -1.50
C PRO A 130 18.42 -11.08 -1.75
N PHE A 131 19.08 -9.92 -1.67
CA PHE A 131 20.51 -9.80 -1.92
C PHE A 131 21.25 -9.39 -0.64
N PRO A 132 21.78 -10.35 0.14
CA PRO A 132 22.56 -10.07 1.34
C PRO A 132 23.75 -9.13 1.07
N LYS A 133 24.31 -9.20 -0.14
CA LYS A 133 25.46 -8.38 -0.58
C LYS A 133 25.17 -6.88 -0.65
N TYR A 134 23.91 -6.47 -0.67
CA TYR A 134 23.50 -5.07 -0.76
C TYR A 134 22.64 -4.60 0.42
N GLU A 135 22.43 -5.42 1.46
CA GLU A 135 21.63 -5.03 2.63
C GLU A 135 22.14 -3.75 3.29
N GLU A 136 23.46 -3.61 3.45
CA GLU A 136 24.10 -2.41 4.00
C GLU A 136 24.01 -1.18 3.09
N LYS A 137 23.70 -1.34 1.80
CA LYS A 137 23.58 -0.23 0.82
C LYS A 137 22.13 0.14 0.50
N LEU A 138 21.17 -0.71 0.87
CA LEU A 138 19.75 -0.58 0.51
C LEU A 138 18.86 -0.27 1.71
N PHE A 139 19.41 0.10 2.87
CA PHE A 139 18.64 0.47 4.07
C PHE A 139 17.64 1.63 3.82
N TRP A 140 17.91 2.51 2.85
CA TRP A 140 17.02 3.61 2.43
C TRP A 140 15.84 3.12 1.58
N LEU A 141 15.95 1.95 0.96
CA LEU A 141 14.94 1.43 0.03
C LEU A 141 13.62 1.11 0.74
N PHE A 142 13.69 0.61 1.97
CA PHE A 142 12.49 0.31 2.75
C PHE A 142 11.63 1.55 3.03
N PRO A 143 12.15 2.63 3.65
CA PRO A 143 11.34 3.83 3.84
C PRO A 143 10.98 4.55 2.54
N PHE A 144 11.83 4.46 1.51
CA PHE A 144 11.50 4.95 0.18
C PHE A 144 10.29 4.21 -0.43
N GLY A 145 10.28 2.88 -0.36
CA GLY A 145 9.15 2.07 -0.82
C GLY A 145 7.86 2.36 -0.05
N GLY A 146 7.97 2.65 1.25
CA GLY A 146 6.86 3.17 2.04
C GLY A 146 6.28 4.47 1.47
N LEU A 147 7.13 5.46 1.16
CA LEU A 147 6.71 6.74 0.56
C LEU A 147 6.04 6.55 -0.82
N VAL A 148 6.65 5.75 -1.69
CA VAL A 148 6.08 5.46 -3.03
C VAL A 148 4.74 4.75 -2.89
N GLY A 149 4.64 3.77 -2.01
CA GLY A 149 3.43 2.99 -1.77
C GLY A 149 2.26 3.81 -1.21
N LEU A 150 2.53 4.94 -0.53
CA LEU A 150 1.46 5.83 -0.05
C LEU A 150 0.63 6.45 -1.19
N VAL A 151 1.22 6.66 -2.37
CA VAL A 151 0.53 7.29 -3.50
C VAL A 151 -0.64 6.42 -3.99
N PRO A 152 -0.44 5.16 -4.42
CA PRO A 152 -1.57 4.30 -4.79
C PRO A 152 -2.47 4.00 -3.59
N ALA A 153 -1.92 3.88 -2.38
CA ALA A 153 -2.71 3.64 -1.17
C ALA A 153 -3.72 4.76 -0.91
N TYR A 154 -3.32 6.02 -1.09
CA TYR A 154 -4.21 7.18 -0.93
C TYR A 154 -5.44 7.10 -1.83
N PHE A 155 -5.24 6.83 -3.13
CA PHE A 155 -6.36 6.75 -4.07
C PHE A 155 -7.26 5.56 -3.79
N VAL A 156 -6.68 4.41 -3.44
CA VAL A 156 -7.44 3.21 -3.06
C VAL A 156 -8.25 3.47 -1.78
N SER A 157 -7.64 4.13 -0.80
CA SER A 157 -8.28 4.51 0.47
C SER A 157 -9.52 5.36 0.23
N VAL A 158 -9.40 6.44 -0.55
CA VAL A 158 -10.53 7.32 -0.88
C VAL A 158 -11.69 6.53 -1.50
N CYS A 159 -11.41 5.58 -2.38
CA CYS A 159 -12.42 4.74 -3.01
C CYS A 159 -13.09 3.77 -2.03
N LEU A 160 -12.30 3.07 -1.21
CA LEU A 160 -12.80 2.07 -0.27
C LEU A 160 -13.54 2.68 0.92
N GLU A 161 -13.16 3.88 1.33
CA GLU A 161 -13.73 4.54 2.50
C GLU A 161 -15.02 5.30 2.16
N TYR A 162 -15.24 5.66 0.88
CA TYR A 162 -16.38 6.46 0.43
C TYR A 162 -17.75 5.95 0.92
N PRO A 163 -18.04 4.63 0.91
CA PRO A 163 -19.32 4.10 1.38
C PRO A 163 -19.62 4.41 2.85
N PHE A 164 -18.60 4.59 3.70
CA PHE A 164 -18.76 4.77 5.15
C PHE A 164 -19.21 6.18 5.53
N ILE A 165 -18.85 7.20 4.75
CA ILE A 165 -19.17 8.60 5.04
C ILE A 165 -20.28 9.18 4.14
N ARG A 166 -20.56 8.57 2.98
CA ARG A 166 -21.48 9.15 1.98
C ARG A 166 -22.86 9.50 2.56
N LYS A 167 -23.42 8.62 3.40
CA LYS A 167 -24.77 8.79 3.95
C LYS A 167 -24.83 10.00 4.88
N GLN A 168 -23.85 10.14 5.77
CA GLN A 168 -23.76 11.22 6.74
C GLN A 168 -23.46 12.56 6.06
N ALA A 169 -22.56 12.55 5.06
CA ALA A 169 -22.25 13.74 4.28
C ALA A 169 -23.47 14.26 3.50
N HIS A 170 -24.22 13.37 2.85
CA HIS A 170 -25.46 13.76 2.16
C HIS A 170 -26.51 14.31 3.12
N ALA A 171 -26.66 13.74 4.31
CA ALA A 171 -27.59 14.26 5.32
C ALA A 171 -27.24 15.68 5.80
N LYS A 172 -25.98 16.11 5.64
CA LYS A 172 -25.48 17.44 5.98
C LYS A 172 -25.29 18.36 4.75
N ASN A 173 -25.75 17.95 3.56
CA ASN A 173 -25.53 18.67 2.30
C ASN A 173 -24.05 18.94 1.99
N ILE A 174 -23.14 18.09 2.45
CA ILE A 174 -21.70 18.17 2.18
C ILE A 174 -21.33 17.20 1.05
N ASN A 175 -20.47 17.64 0.12
CA ASN A 175 -19.96 16.77 -0.93
C ASN A 175 -19.06 15.66 -0.32
N PRO A 176 -19.48 14.37 -0.38
CA PRO A 176 -18.76 13.28 0.29
C PRO A 176 -17.36 13.04 -0.29
N LYS A 177 -17.18 13.20 -1.61
CA LYS A 177 -15.87 13.00 -2.27
C LYS A 177 -14.87 14.05 -1.81
N ARG A 178 -15.27 15.32 -1.80
CA ARG A 178 -14.42 16.43 -1.36
C ARG A 178 -14.05 16.28 0.12
N LEU A 179 -15.00 15.88 0.96
CA LEU A 179 -14.73 15.58 2.37
C LEU A 179 -13.73 14.43 2.50
N MET A 180 -13.87 13.36 1.72
CA MET A 180 -12.96 12.22 1.77
C MET A 180 -11.53 12.61 1.44
N TYR A 181 -11.33 13.30 0.31
CA TYR A 181 -10.01 13.79 -0.08
C TYR A 181 -9.41 14.66 1.01
N ARG A 182 -10.18 15.59 1.57
CA ARG A 182 -9.69 16.46 2.64
C ARG A 182 -9.25 15.66 3.86
N VAL A 183 -10.07 14.72 4.33
CA VAL A 183 -9.77 13.90 5.52
C VAL A 183 -8.54 13.02 5.28
N ASN A 184 -8.50 12.30 4.15
CA ASN A 184 -7.37 11.43 3.79
C ASN A 184 -6.07 12.22 3.59
N ILE A 185 -6.10 13.47 3.08
CA ILE A 185 -4.88 14.28 2.94
C ILE A 185 -4.17 14.47 4.29
N PHE A 186 -4.90 14.67 5.39
CA PHE A 186 -4.28 14.88 6.70
C PHE A 186 -3.66 13.59 7.26
N SER A 187 -4.35 12.45 7.14
CA SER A 187 -3.81 11.18 7.59
C SER A 187 -2.61 10.75 6.72
N TYR A 188 -2.68 10.92 5.40
CA TYR A 188 -1.56 10.62 4.51
C TYR A 188 -0.40 11.60 4.65
N ALA A 189 -0.65 12.87 4.99
CA ALA A 189 0.43 13.81 5.33
C ALA A 189 1.19 13.37 6.60
N LEU A 190 0.47 12.87 7.62
CA LEU A 190 1.11 12.27 8.80
C LEU A 190 1.96 11.06 8.41
N LEU A 191 1.38 10.10 7.68
CA LEU A 191 2.08 8.89 7.25
C LEU A 191 3.31 9.23 6.40
N PHE A 192 3.17 10.17 5.46
CA PHE A 192 4.27 10.67 4.66
C PHE A 192 5.38 11.27 5.53
N GLY A 193 5.02 12.10 6.51
CA GLY A 193 5.99 12.69 7.45
C GLY A 193 6.76 11.61 8.22
N ILE A 194 6.09 10.55 8.69
CA ILE A 194 6.73 9.44 9.40
C ILE A 194 7.73 8.70 8.48
N TRP A 195 7.31 8.33 7.28
CA TRP A 195 8.17 7.64 6.32
C TRP A 195 9.34 8.52 5.84
N PHE A 196 9.08 9.81 5.65
CA PHE A 196 10.10 10.78 5.27
C PHE A 196 11.15 10.96 6.37
N LEU A 197 10.73 11.11 7.63
CA LEU A 197 11.65 11.17 8.76
C LEU A 197 12.47 9.89 8.87
N ARG A 198 11.84 8.72 8.69
CA ARG A 198 12.56 7.43 8.68
C ARG A 198 13.60 7.37 7.58
N LEU A 199 13.26 7.80 6.36
CA LEU A 199 14.20 7.89 5.24
C LEU A 199 15.35 8.85 5.56
N TYR A 200 15.04 10.03 6.10
CA TYR A 200 16.02 11.04 6.46
C TYR A 200 17.03 10.54 7.50
N PHE A 201 16.58 9.94 8.59
CA PHE A 201 17.47 9.37 9.61
C PHE A 201 18.32 8.21 9.07
N ASN A 202 17.74 7.39 8.20
CA ASN A 202 18.46 6.33 7.52
C ASN A 202 19.62 6.92 6.69
N LEU A 203 19.37 7.98 5.92
CA LEU A 203 20.39 8.63 5.09
C LEU A 203 21.48 9.35 5.92
N LEU A 204 21.15 9.86 7.10
CA LEU A 204 22.14 10.48 8.00
C LEU A 204 23.05 9.45 8.69
N SER A 205 22.61 8.21 8.81
CA SER A 205 23.32 7.16 9.56
C SER A 205 24.23 6.30 8.66
N ALA A 206 24.30 6.62 7.37
CA ALA A 206 25.02 5.89 6.34
C ALA A 206 26.21 6.69 5.82
#